data_AF-A0A182SZ72-F1
#
_entry.id   AF-A0A182SZ72-F1
#
_cell.length_a   1.000
_cell.length_b   1.000
_cell.length_c   1.000
_cell.angle_alpha   90.00
_cell.angle_beta   90.00
_cell.angle_gamma   90.00
#
_symmetry.space_group_name_H-M   'P 1'
#
loop_
_entity.id
_entity.type
_entity.pdbx_description
1 polymer ?
#
loop_
_entity_poly.entity_id
_entity_poly.type
_entity_poly.pdbx_seq_one_letter_code
_entity_poly.pdbx_strand_id
1 'polypeptide(L)'
;MATPNYKELKLQSPAGAEPFLYNWPFSIGTGHDSGIELIENVRWVCEDMPEIKSAIEEIDLNKLDTGDYDAMKNLCDRFNRAIDSVAALEKGTSLSNQRFTYPSRGLLKHIIQQVYNQAVVEPEKLNQYEPFSPEVYGETSFDLICQMIDQVKITADDVFVDLGSGVGQVVLQMAASTPVKVCFGIEKADVPSKYAEGMNTTFKLWMRWFGKKYGDYELIKGDFLADEHREKITSATIVFVNNFAFGPNVDHQLKERFADLRDGARIVSSKSFCPLNFRITDRNLSDIGTIMHVSEMSPLRGSVSWTGKPVSYYLHIIDRTKLERYFQRLKTKGTENHNDGTSGGGSGSHSTRSSRSRKDQSNHHHPKQITHDDSTSESDTDVVGPATRKTWSDWNSGKECKTSPSEEENNNSP
;
A
#
# COMPACT_ATOMS: atom_id res chain seq x y z
N MET A 1 32.26 -16.86 -37.06
CA MET A 1 31.58 -15.84 -36.23
C MET A 1 32.43 -15.66 -34.99
N ALA A 2 32.76 -14.44 -34.58
CA ALA A 2 33.43 -14.24 -33.29
C ALA A 2 32.45 -14.54 -32.16
N THR A 3 32.86 -15.32 -31.16
CA THR A 3 32.13 -15.43 -29.90
C THR A 3 32.07 -14.03 -29.26
N PRO A 4 30.90 -13.57 -28.78
CA PRO A 4 30.84 -12.30 -28.07
C PRO A 4 31.76 -12.35 -26.85
N ASN A 5 32.60 -11.34 -26.68
CA ASN A 5 33.52 -11.25 -25.55
C ASN A 5 32.75 -10.71 -24.33
N TYR A 6 31.90 -11.58 -23.76
CA TYR A 6 31.17 -11.28 -22.53
C TYR A 6 32.16 -11.01 -21.41
N LYS A 7 32.05 -9.83 -20.80
CA LYS A 7 32.80 -9.48 -19.59
C LYS A 7 31.83 -9.53 -18.40
N GLU A 8 32.36 -9.66 -17.19
CA GLU A 8 31.56 -9.67 -15.96
C GLU A 8 32.01 -8.53 -15.05
N LEU A 9 31.03 -7.82 -14.47
CA LEU A 9 31.24 -6.81 -13.45
C LEU A 9 30.75 -7.37 -12.10
N LYS A 10 31.67 -7.47 -11.15
CA LYS A 10 31.41 -8.05 -9.82
C LYS A 10 31.11 -6.94 -8.82
N LEU A 11 30.03 -7.07 -8.05
CA LEU A 11 29.68 -6.19 -6.94
C LEU A 11 29.67 -6.98 -5.61
N GLN A 12 30.61 -6.68 -4.72
CA GLN A 12 30.73 -7.32 -3.39
C GLN A 12 29.50 -7.00 -2.52
N SER A 13 28.99 -7.97 -1.77
CA SER A 13 27.94 -7.72 -0.78
C SER A 13 28.49 -6.93 0.42
N PRO A 14 27.83 -5.82 0.86
CA PRO A 14 28.18 -5.13 2.10
C PRO A 14 28.03 -6.01 3.36
N ALA A 15 27.26 -7.10 3.26
CA ALA A 15 26.97 -8.03 4.34
C ALA A 15 27.84 -9.31 4.30
N GLY A 16 28.81 -9.39 3.38
CA GLY A 16 29.63 -10.60 3.20
C GLY A 16 28.87 -11.80 2.62
N ALA A 17 27.72 -11.57 1.99
CA ALA A 17 27.04 -12.58 1.17
C ALA A 17 27.77 -12.79 -0.17
N GLU A 18 27.30 -13.77 -0.95
CA GLU A 18 27.84 -14.00 -2.31
C GLU A 18 27.78 -12.72 -3.16
N PRO A 19 28.85 -12.37 -3.89
CA PRO A 19 28.90 -11.19 -4.75
C PRO A 19 27.90 -11.29 -5.89
N PHE A 20 27.30 -10.18 -6.29
CA PHE A 20 26.42 -10.15 -7.46
C PHE A 20 27.26 -9.97 -8.73
N LEU A 21 26.91 -10.70 -9.79
CA LEU A 21 27.60 -10.66 -11.08
C LEU A 21 26.69 -10.03 -12.13
N TYR A 22 27.13 -8.93 -12.71
CA TYR A 22 26.48 -8.27 -13.83
C TYR A 22 27.18 -8.63 -15.15
N ASN A 23 26.42 -9.17 -16.09
CA ASN A 23 26.92 -9.48 -17.43
C ASN A 23 27.07 -8.19 -18.26
N TRP A 24 28.16 -8.09 -19.01
CA TRP A 24 28.44 -7.00 -19.95
C TRP A 24 28.40 -7.50 -21.42
N PRO A 25 27.77 -6.76 -22.35
CA PRO A 25 27.03 -5.51 -22.15
C PRO A 25 25.79 -5.72 -21.27
N PHE A 26 25.40 -4.69 -20.52
CA PHE A 26 24.24 -4.77 -19.64
C PHE A 26 22.98 -5.13 -20.44
N SER A 27 22.10 -5.88 -19.80
CA SER A 27 20.85 -6.31 -20.41
C SER A 27 19.87 -5.14 -20.40
N ILE A 28 19.63 -4.56 -21.57
CA ILE A 28 18.59 -3.55 -21.80
C ILE A 28 17.28 -4.31 -22.11
N GLY A 29 16.64 -4.81 -21.06
CA GLY A 29 15.41 -5.61 -21.15
C GLY A 29 14.19 -4.81 -20.70
N THR A 30 13.11 -4.80 -21.50
CA THR A 30 11.75 -4.33 -21.14
C THR A 30 11.60 -3.00 -20.35
N GLY A 31 12.61 -2.13 -20.38
CA GLY A 31 12.62 -0.83 -19.68
C GLY A 31 13.50 -0.75 -18.42
N HIS A 32 14.29 -1.79 -18.10
CA HIS A 32 15.26 -1.81 -17.01
C HIS A 32 16.70 -1.89 -17.56
N ASP A 33 17.59 -1.03 -17.06
CA ASP A 33 19.02 -1.06 -17.35
C ASP A 33 19.77 -1.61 -16.14
N SER A 34 20.45 -2.76 -16.31
CA SER A 34 21.25 -3.38 -15.24
C SER A 34 22.42 -2.50 -14.78
N GLY A 35 22.90 -1.57 -15.61
CA GLY A 35 23.92 -0.60 -15.23
C GLY A 35 23.40 0.47 -14.28
N ILE A 36 22.18 0.98 -14.52
CA ILE A 36 21.50 1.90 -13.58
C ILE A 36 21.21 1.17 -12.26
N GLU A 37 20.78 -0.09 -12.32
CA GLU A 37 20.58 -0.90 -11.11
C GLU A 37 21.86 -1.03 -10.27
N LEU A 38 23.01 -1.29 -10.91
CA LEU A 38 24.31 -1.38 -10.26
C LEU A 38 24.68 -0.05 -9.58
N ILE A 39 24.50 1.08 -10.27
CA ILE A 39 24.75 2.42 -9.72
C ILE A 39 23.87 2.70 -8.49
N GLU A 40 22.57 2.39 -8.57
CA GLU A 40 21.65 2.62 -7.46
C GLU A 40 21.91 1.66 -6.29
N ASN A 41 22.35 0.42 -6.53
CA ASN A 41 22.82 -0.46 -5.46
C ASN A 41 24.02 0.14 -4.71
N VAL A 42 25.01 0.69 -5.43
CA VAL A 42 26.14 1.40 -4.81
C VAL A 42 25.65 2.61 -4.03
N ARG A 43 24.73 3.41 -4.59
CA ARG A 43 24.13 4.57 -3.90
C ARG A 43 23.47 4.17 -2.59
N TRP A 44 22.61 3.15 -2.61
CA TRP A 44 21.88 2.68 -1.43
C TRP A 44 22.81 2.09 -0.36
N VAL A 45 23.89 1.41 -0.75
CA VAL A 45 24.92 0.99 0.21
C VAL A 45 25.64 2.20 0.81
N CYS A 46 25.98 3.24 0.04
CA CYS A 46 26.61 4.45 0.58
C CYS A 46 25.70 5.25 1.53
N GLU A 47 24.37 5.18 1.37
CA GLU A 47 23.40 5.82 2.28
C GLU A 47 23.15 4.98 3.56
N ASP A 48 23.24 3.65 3.49
CA ASP A 48 23.10 2.74 4.64
C ASP A 48 24.42 2.55 5.42
N MET A 49 25.56 2.74 4.75
CA MET A 49 26.93 2.61 5.27
C MET A 49 27.80 3.82 4.84
N PRO A 50 27.71 4.96 5.55
CA PRO A 50 28.44 6.18 5.21
C PRO A 50 29.97 6.04 5.14
N GLU A 51 30.54 5.01 5.79
CA GLU A 51 31.97 4.70 5.78
C GLU A 51 32.49 4.32 4.38
N ILE A 52 31.60 3.84 3.49
CA ILE A 52 31.92 3.52 2.09
C ILE A 52 31.87 4.78 1.21
N LYS A 53 31.04 5.76 1.59
CA LYS A 53 30.72 6.94 0.76
C LYS A 53 31.95 7.71 0.33
N SER A 54 32.91 7.94 1.23
CA SER A 54 34.16 8.64 0.94
C SER A 54 35.06 7.95 -0.10
N ALA A 55 34.91 6.64 -0.33
CA ALA A 55 35.64 5.93 -1.39
C ALA A 55 35.01 6.12 -2.79
N ILE A 56 33.74 6.54 -2.84
CA ILE A 56 32.92 6.69 -4.05
C ILE A 56 32.67 8.17 -4.39
N GLU A 57 32.82 9.11 -3.44
CA GLU A 57 32.59 10.56 -3.62
C GLU A 57 33.31 11.21 -4.82
N GLU A 58 34.46 10.68 -5.27
CA GLU A 58 35.14 11.15 -6.48
C GLU A 58 34.43 10.78 -7.80
N ILE A 59 33.48 9.83 -7.76
CA ILE A 59 32.68 9.40 -8.91
C ILE A 59 31.29 10.06 -8.82
N ASP A 60 30.97 10.92 -9.79
CA ASP A 60 29.62 11.44 -9.96
C ASP A 60 28.70 10.36 -10.54
N LEU A 61 28.08 9.58 -9.65
CA LEU A 61 27.14 8.50 -9.98
C LEU A 61 26.00 8.94 -10.91
N ASN A 62 25.65 10.23 -10.94
CA ASN A 62 24.56 10.73 -11.79
C ASN A 62 24.99 11.04 -13.24
N LYS A 63 26.30 11.02 -13.52
CA LYS A 63 26.89 11.26 -14.84
C LYS A 63 27.68 10.06 -15.37
N LEU A 64 27.65 8.92 -14.67
CA LEU A 64 28.37 7.73 -15.07
C LEU A 64 27.68 7.08 -16.28
N ASP A 65 28.44 6.85 -17.35
CA ASP A 65 27.92 6.23 -18.57
C ASP A 65 27.81 4.71 -18.40
N THR A 66 26.59 4.17 -18.41
CA THR A 66 26.35 2.72 -18.35
C THR A 66 26.79 2.00 -19.63
N GLY A 67 27.12 2.73 -20.70
CA GLY A 67 27.75 2.24 -21.93
C GLY A 67 29.29 2.16 -21.89
N ASP A 68 29.96 2.75 -20.89
CA ASP A 68 31.41 2.66 -20.71
C ASP A 68 31.79 1.55 -19.71
N TYR A 69 32.33 0.45 -20.24
CA TYR A 69 32.79 -0.69 -19.45
C TYR A 69 33.89 -0.30 -18.45
N ASP A 70 34.86 0.53 -18.83
CA ASP A 70 36.02 0.82 -17.99
C ASP A 70 35.63 1.80 -16.87
N ALA A 71 34.69 2.73 -17.13
CA ALA A 71 34.08 3.56 -16.11
C ALA A 71 33.27 2.73 -15.10
N MET A 72 32.40 1.83 -15.57
CA MET A 72 31.61 0.93 -14.73
C MET A 72 32.49 -0.06 -13.95
N LYS A 73 33.58 -0.54 -14.55
CA LYS A 73 34.58 -1.37 -13.86
C LYS A 73 35.31 -0.59 -12.77
N ASN A 74 35.73 0.65 -13.01
CA ASN A 74 36.37 1.50 -12.01
C ASN A 74 35.44 1.77 -10.80
N LEU A 75 34.14 1.98 -11.03
CA LEU A 75 33.15 2.04 -9.96
C LEU A 75 33.14 0.75 -9.12
N CYS A 76 33.01 -0.41 -9.79
CA CYS A 76 33.01 -1.72 -9.11
C CYS A 76 34.31 -1.96 -8.33
N ASP A 77 35.48 -1.70 -8.92
CA ASP A 77 36.78 -1.91 -8.30
C ASP A 77 36.97 -1.05 -7.03
N ARG A 78 36.56 0.23 -7.08
CA ARG A 78 36.61 1.13 -5.92
C ARG A 78 35.63 0.71 -4.83
N PHE A 79 34.40 0.40 -5.19
CA PHE A 79 33.37 -0.08 -4.26
C PHE A 79 33.79 -1.37 -3.57
N ASN A 80 34.22 -2.38 -4.34
CA ASN A 80 34.68 -3.66 -3.81
C ASN A 80 35.85 -3.48 -2.83
N ARG A 81 36.82 -2.60 -3.15
CA ARG A 81 37.94 -2.30 -2.24
C ARG A 81 37.49 -1.61 -0.95
N ALA A 82 36.46 -0.77 -1.00
CA ALA A 82 35.86 -0.17 0.18
C ALA A 82 35.15 -1.22 1.04
N ILE A 83 34.35 -2.12 0.43
CA ILE A 83 33.73 -3.27 1.13
C ILE A 83 34.80 -4.12 1.82
N ASP A 84 35.84 -4.52 1.10
CA ASP A 84 36.91 -5.38 1.63
C ASP A 84 37.65 -4.70 2.81
N SER A 85 37.82 -3.37 2.76
CA SER A 85 38.44 -2.56 3.82
C SER A 85 37.55 -2.47 5.07
N VAL A 86 36.25 -2.22 4.90
CA VAL A 86 35.27 -2.19 6.01
C VAL A 86 35.13 -3.56 6.65
N ALA A 87 35.00 -4.62 5.84
CA ALA A 87 34.93 -6.00 6.33
C ALA A 87 36.20 -6.42 7.09
N ALA A 88 37.39 -5.93 6.69
CA ALA A 88 38.64 -6.17 7.42
C ALA A 88 38.69 -5.45 8.78
N LEU A 89 38.17 -4.21 8.86
CA LEU A 89 38.07 -3.44 10.10
C LEU A 89 37.06 -4.04 11.10
N GLU A 90 35.97 -4.61 10.60
CA GLU A 90 34.89 -5.16 11.42
C GLU A 90 35.13 -6.60 11.88
N LYS A 91 36.12 -7.27 11.30
CA LYS A 91 36.46 -8.66 11.60
C LYS A 91 36.80 -8.84 13.09
N GLY A 92 35.96 -9.59 13.80
CA GLY A 92 36.10 -9.82 15.25
C GLY A 92 35.42 -8.77 16.13
N THR A 93 34.73 -7.79 15.55
CA THR A 93 33.86 -6.84 16.26
C THR A 93 32.41 -7.29 16.25
N SER A 94 31.54 -6.61 17.01
CA SER A 94 30.08 -6.81 16.97
C SER A 94 29.35 -5.94 15.95
N LEU A 95 30.06 -5.11 15.17
CA LEU A 95 29.47 -4.09 14.29
C LEU A 95 28.64 -4.70 13.16
N SER A 96 29.09 -5.80 12.56
CA SER A 96 28.36 -6.52 11.51
C SER A 96 26.95 -6.96 11.97
N ASN A 97 26.83 -7.50 13.18
CA ASN A 97 25.55 -7.89 13.78
C ASN A 97 24.65 -6.68 14.08
N GLN A 98 25.22 -5.50 14.33
CA GLN A 98 24.43 -4.27 14.56
C GLN A 98 23.78 -3.74 13.28
N ARG A 99 24.33 -4.05 12.08
CA ARG A 99 23.73 -3.66 10.79
C ARG A 99 22.63 -4.61 10.29
N PHE A 100 22.44 -5.77 10.94
CA PHE A 100 21.35 -6.71 10.61
C PHE A 100 19.98 -6.22 11.12
N THR A 101 19.50 -5.15 10.50
CA THR A 101 18.28 -4.40 10.85
C THR A 101 17.23 -4.53 9.75
N TYR A 102 16.03 -4.00 9.99
CA TYR A 102 15.08 -3.79 8.91
C TYR A 102 15.62 -2.71 7.96
N PRO A 103 15.40 -2.81 6.64
CA PRO A 103 15.76 -1.77 5.70
C PRO A 103 15.02 -0.46 5.99
N SER A 104 15.62 0.68 5.62
CA SER A 104 14.89 1.96 5.57
C SER A 104 13.78 1.89 4.51
N ARG A 105 12.75 2.74 4.61
CA ARG A 105 11.66 2.77 3.60
C ARG A 105 12.18 3.00 2.18
N GLY A 106 13.20 3.85 2.02
CA GLY A 106 13.83 4.10 0.72
C GLY A 106 14.55 2.86 0.18
N LEU A 107 15.41 2.25 1.01
CA LEU A 107 16.13 1.02 0.66
C LEU A 107 15.17 -0.13 0.32
N LEU A 108 14.08 -0.30 1.08
CA LEU A 108 13.10 -1.34 0.79
C LEU A 108 12.31 -1.08 -0.49
N LYS A 109 11.97 0.18 -0.79
CA LYS A 109 11.32 0.57 -2.05
C LYS A 109 12.21 0.21 -3.25
N HIS A 110 13.51 0.49 -3.13
CA HIS A 110 14.52 0.09 -4.11
C HIS A 110 14.61 -1.44 -4.25
N ILE A 111 14.80 -2.18 -3.15
CA ILE A 111 14.89 -3.65 -3.17
C ILE A 111 13.64 -4.26 -3.81
N ILE A 112 12.43 -3.81 -3.47
CA ILE A 112 11.20 -4.37 -4.06
C ILE A 112 11.08 -4.04 -5.55
N GLN A 113 11.46 -2.84 -5.98
CA GLN A 113 11.47 -2.48 -7.39
C GLN A 113 12.50 -3.32 -8.18
N GLN A 114 13.68 -3.52 -7.62
CA GLN A 114 14.74 -4.34 -8.19
C GLN A 114 14.31 -5.81 -8.32
N VAL A 115 13.70 -6.36 -7.27
CA VAL A 115 13.12 -7.71 -7.24
C VAL A 115 12.04 -7.87 -8.30
N TYR A 116 11.15 -6.89 -8.45
CA TYR A 116 10.12 -6.88 -9.49
C TYR A 116 10.74 -6.90 -10.89
N ASN A 117 11.69 -6.00 -11.18
CA ASN A 117 12.31 -5.88 -12.49
C ASN A 117 13.07 -7.15 -12.92
N GLN A 118 13.58 -7.92 -11.96
CA GLN A 118 14.28 -9.19 -12.21
C GLN A 118 13.33 -10.42 -12.24
N ALA A 119 12.18 -10.37 -11.57
CA ALA A 119 11.25 -11.50 -11.49
C ALA A 119 10.09 -11.45 -12.52
N VAL A 120 9.61 -10.25 -12.87
CA VAL A 120 8.45 -10.05 -13.75
C VAL A 120 8.94 -9.80 -15.19
N VAL A 121 9.15 -10.89 -15.92
CA VAL A 121 9.77 -10.86 -17.26
C VAL A 121 8.87 -10.21 -18.32
N GLU A 122 7.56 -10.43 -18.24
CA GLU A 122 6.55 -9.95 -19.23
C GLU A 122 5.39 -9.24 -18.48
N PRO A 123 5.59 -7.99 -18.00
CA PRO A 123 4.59 -7.28 -17.18
C PRO A 123 3.24 -7.10 -17.87
N GLU A 124 3.20 -7.09 -19.20
CA GLU A 124 1.97 -7.06 -20.00
C GLU A 124 1.07 -8.28 -19.77
N LYS A 125 1.61 -9.45 -19.37
CA LYS A 125 0.80 -10.64 -19.03
C LYS A 125 0.02 -10.47 -17.72
N LEU A 126 0.48 -9.62 -16.81
CA LEU A 126 -0.28 -9.27 -15.61
C LEU A 126 -1.56 -8.47 -15.93
N ASN A 127 -1.63 -7.83 -17.10
CA ASN A 127 -2.80 -7.10 -17.57
C ASN A 127 -3.78 -7.98 -18.40
N GLN A 128 -3.50 -9.27 -18.54
CA GLN A 128 -4.34 -10.21 -19.30
C GLN A 128 -5.30 -10.94 -18.36
N TYR A 129 -6.36 -10.24 -17.96
CA TYR A 129 -7.45 -10.75 -17.13
C TYR A 129 -8.81 -10.49 -17.80
N GLU A 130 -9.81 -11.30 -17.46
CA GLU A 130 -11.19 -11.00 -17.88
C GLU A 130 -11.69 -9.72 -17.17
N PRO A 131 -12.21 -8.71 -17.91
CA PRO A 131 -12.78 -7.52 -17.29
C PRO A 131 -13.88 -7.88 -16.28
N PHE A 132 -13.85 -7.26 -15.10
CA PHE A 132 -14.75 -7.52 -13.97
C PHE A 132 -14.61 -8.89 -13.29
N SER A 133 -13.55 -9.66 -13.59
CA SER A 133 -13.18 -10.84 -12.80
C SER A 133 -12.40 -10.46 -11.52
N PRO A 134 -12.28 -11.36 -10.53
CA PRO A 134 -11.41 -11.15 -9.37
C PRO A 134 -9.90 -11.19 -9.69
N GLU A 135 -9.53 -11.49 -10.94
CA GLU A 135 -8.13 -11.67 -11.39
C GLU A 135 -7.54 -10.35 -11.95
N VAL A 136 -8.31 -9.26 -11.85
CA VAL A 136 -7.90 -7.90 -12.26
C VAL A 136 -6.72 -7.43 -11.40
N TYR A 137 -5.53 -7.46 -11.99
CA TYR A 137 -4.29 -7.04 -11.34
C TYR A 137 -4.24 -5.51 -11.20
N GLY A 138 -4.29 -5.02 -9.97
CA GLY A 138 -4.13 -3.60 -9.63
C GLY A 138 -2.95 -3.40 -8.69
N GLU A 139 -1.83 -2.89 -9.20
CA GLU A 139 -0.63 -2.66 -8.38
C GLU A 139 -0.89 -1.69 -7.23
N THR A 140 -0.69 -2.18 -6.02
CA THR A 140 -0.83 -1.37 -4.80
C THR A 140 0.48 -0.60 -4.58
N SER A 141 0.40 0.72 -4.42
CA SER A 141 1.59 1.56 -4.23
C SER A 141 2.34 1.25 -2.94
N PHE A 142 3.67 1.22 -3.02
CA PHE A 142 4.57 1.07 -1.87
C PHE A 142 4.28 2.10 -0.77
N ASP A 143 4.00 3.36 -1.15
CA ASP A 143 3.81 4.46 -0.21
C ASP A 143 2.48 4.32 0.55
N LEU A 144 1.47 3.72 -0.08
CA LEU A 144 0.19 3.38 0.53
C LEU A 144 0.32 2.25 1.57
N ILE A 145 1.11 1.22 1.29
CA ILE A 145 1.40 0.18 2.29
C ILE A 145 2.20 0.75 3.45
N CYS A 146 3.13 1.70 3.22
CA CYS A 146 3.79 2.43 4.32
C CYS A 146 2.78 3.19 5.20
N GLN A 147 1.83 3.89 4.57
CA GLN A 147 0.76 4.59 5.28
C GLN A 147 -0.16 3.63 6.06
N MET A 148 -0.45 2.46 5.50
CA MET A 148 -1.20 1.40 6.19
C MET A 148 -0.46 0.92 7.43
N ILE A 149 0.84 0.64 7.33
CA ILE A 149 1.68 0.25 8.47
C ILE A 149 1.64 1.32 9.58
N ASP A 150 1.74 2.61 9.22
CA ASP A 150 1.70 3.72 10.18
C ASP A 150 0.35 3.84 10.91
N GLN A 151 -0.76 3.63 10.22
CA GLN A 151 -2.11 3.76 10.81
C GLN A 151 -2.53 2.51 11.60
N VAL A 152 -2.25 1.32 11.08
CA VAL A 152 -2.73 0.04 11.64
C VAL A 152 -1.98 -0.36 12.91
N LYS A 153 -0.71 0.06 13.07
CA LYS A 153 0.21 -0.26 14.17
C LYS A 153 0.39 -1.78 14.37
N ILE A 154 1.40 -2.31 13.69
CA ILE A 154 1.64 -3.74 13.54
C ILE A 154 2.65 -4.24 14.57
N THR A 155 2.36 -5.38 15.20
CA THR A 155 3.07 -5.94 16.36
C THR A 155 3.60 -7.35 16.09
N ALA A 156 4.42 -7.89 17.00
CA ALA A 156 4.99 -9.24 16.87
C ALA A 156 4.01 -10.40 17.14
N ASP A 157 2.80 -10.09 17.60
CA ASP A 157 1.72 -11.07 17.73
C ASP A 157 0.80 -11.08 16.51
N ASP A 158 0.96 -10.12 15.59
CA ASP A 158 0.08 -9.97 14.43
C ASP A 158 0.36 -10.98 13.32
N VAL A 159 -0.73 -11.48 12.72
CA VAL A 159 -0.72 -12.34 11.53
C VAL A 159 -1.35 -11.55 10.39
N PHE A 160 -0.57 -11.34 9.33
CA PHE A 160 -0.98 -10.60 8.14
C PHE A 160 -1.38 -11.55 7.01
N VAL A 161 -2.49 -11.28 6.34
CA VAL A 161 -2.93 -12.02 5.15
C VAL A 161 -3.32 -11.06 4.03
N ASP A 162 -2.78 -11.27 2.84
CA ASP A 162 -3.11 -10.57 1.59
C ASP A 162 -3.94 -11.50 0.68
N LEU A 163 -5.17 -11.08 0.36
CA LEU A 163 -6.14 -11.86 -0.43
C LEU A 163 -6.18 -11.34 -1.88
N GLY A 164 -5.70 -12.15 -2.82
CA GLY A 164 -5.41 -11.71 -4.18
C GLY A 164 -4.06 -10.98 -4.24
N SER A 165 -3.01 -11.61 -3.70
CA SER A 165 -1.71 -10.96 -3.47
C SER A 165 -0.91 -10.64 -4.74
N GLY A 166 -1.38 -11.05 -5.91
CA GLY A 166 -0.68 -10.86 -7.18
C GLY A 166 0.71 -11.49 -7.16
N VAL A 167 1.72 -10.72 -7.57
CA VAL A 167 3.14 -11.15 -7.51
C VAL A 167 3.73 -11.09 -6.08
N GLY A 168 2.95 -10.65 -5.09
CA GLY A 168 3.29 -10.71 -3.67
C GLY A 168 4.03 -9.49 -3.09
N GLN A 169 4.13 -8.36 -3.81
CA GLN A 169 4.95 -7.23 -3.35
C GLN A 169 4.50 -6.64 -1.99
N VAL A 170 3.19 -6.66 -1.69
CA VAL A 170 2.65 -6.18 -0.41
C VAL A 170 3.10 -7.07 0.76
N VAL A 171 3.08 -8.38 0.58
CA VAL A 171 3.54 -9.38 1.58
C VAL A 171 5.02 -9.22 1.87
N LEU A 172 5.84 -9.08 0.82
CA LEU A 172 7.29 -8.86 0.95
C LEU A 172 7.60 -7.53 1.66
N GLN A 173 6.87 -6.46 1.32
CA GLN A 173 6.98 -5.17 1.99
C GLN A 173 6.60 -5.27 3.47
N MET A 174 5.49 -5.95 3.79
CA MET A 174 5.01 -6.11 5.15
C MET A 174 6.03 -6.85 6.03
N ALA A 175 6.57 -7.96 5.51
CA ALA A 175 7.58 -8.77 6.20
C ALA A 175 8.90 -8.01 6.43
N ALA A 176 9.34 -7.14 5.52
CA ALA A 176 10.55 -6.32 5.68
C ALA A 176 10.34 -4.97 6.38
N SER A 177 9.10 -4.51 6.60
CA SER A 177 8.83 -3.20 7.22
C SER A 177 8.40 -3.27 8.68
N THR A 178 8.03 -4.45 9.18
CA THR A 178 7.30 -4.58 10.45
C THR A 178 7.76 -5.77 11.29
N PRO A 179 7.52 -5.77 12.61
CA PRO A 179 7.81 -6.91 13.47
C PRO A 179 6.78 -8.05 13.37
N VAL A 180 5.88 -8.03 12.37
CA VAL A 180 4.79 -8.99 12.17
C VAL A 180 5.25 -10.44 12.33
N LYS A 181 4.41 -11.28 12.97
CA LYS A 181 4.74 -12.67 13.27
C LYS A 181 4.98 -13.50 12.00
N VAL A 182 4.05 -13.37 11.06
CA VAL A 182 4.07 -14.05 9.76
C VAL A 182 3.14 -13.34 8.78
N CYS A 183 3.53 -13.29 7.52
CA CYS A 183 2.71 -12.82 6.40
C CYS A 183 2.32 -13.96 5.45
N PHE A 184 1.06 -13.98 5.00
CA PHE A 184 0.60 -14.87 3.94
C PHE A 184 0.10 -14.06 2.75
N GLY A 185 0.50 -14.45 1.53
CA GLY A 185 -0.15 -14.01 0.30
C GLY A 185 -0.86 -15.19 -0.35
N ILE A 186 -2.11 -15.01 -0.76
CA ILE A 186 -2.88 -16.03 -1.47
C ILE A 186 -3.27 -15.47 -2.83
N GLU A 187 -2.76 -16.07 -3.91
CA GLU A 187 -3.03 -15.70 -5.29
C GLU A 187 -3.57 -16.90 -6.08
N LYS A 188 -4.65 -16.68 -6.83
CA LYS A 188 -5.35 -17.71 -7.60
C LYS A 188 -4.81 -17.83 -9.02
N ALA A 189 -4.52 -16.71 -9.66
CA ALA A 189 -4.18 -16.66 -11.08
C ALA A 189 -2.76 -17.19 -11.35
N ASP A 190 -2.63 -18.04 -12.37
CA ASP A 190 -1.40 -18.78 -12.71
C ASP A 190 -0.21 -17.86 -12.97
N VAL A 191 -0.41 -16.78 -13.73
CA VAL A 191 0.65 -15.85 -14.15
C VAL A 191 1.26 -15.08 -12.98
N PRO A 192 0.49 -14.30 -12.17
CA PRO A 192 1.07 -13.59 -11.04
C PRO A 192 1.64 -14.54 -9.98
N SER A 193 0.98 -15.68 -9.72
CA SER A 193 1.50 -16.73 -8.83
C SER A 193 2.85 -17.28 -9.32
N LYS A 194 3.03 -17.48 -10.63
CA LYS A 194 4.31 -17.93 -11.18
C LYS A 194 5.42 -16.88 -11.02
N TYR A 195 5.12 -15.60 -11.20
CA TYR A 195 6.08 -14.53 -10.93
C TYR A 195 6.38 -14.39 -9.43
N ALA A 196 5.43 -14.70 -8.54
CA ALA A 196 5.63 -14.69 -7.08
C ALA A 196 6.73 -15.67 -6.62
N GLU A 197 6.94 -16.80 -7.32
CA GLU A 197 8.09 -17.71 -7.07
C GLU A 197 9.43 -17.00 -7.34
N GLY A 198 9.51 -16.23 -8.43
CA GLY A 198 10.66 -15.41 -8.79
C GLY A 198 10.87 -14.28 -7.79
N MET A 199 9.81 -13.55 -7.45
CA MET A 199 9.83 -12.48 -6.44
C MET A 199 10.37 -12.99 -5.10
N ASN A 200 9.88 -14.14 -4.62
CA ASN A 200 10.36 -14.80 -3.40
C ASN A 200 11.87 -15.13 -3.46
N THR A 201 12.32 -15.72 -4.57
CA THR A 201 13.73 -16.12 -4.74
C THR A 201 14.65 -14.90 -4.77
N THR A 202 14.31 -13.90 -5.58
CA THR A 202 15.10 -12.69 -5.80
C THR A 202 15.08 -11.76 -4.58
N PHE A 203 13.95 -11.68 -3.85
CA PHE A 203 13.86 -10.94 -2.59
C PHE A 203 14.80 -11.51 -1.53
N LYS A 204 14.81 -12.84 -1.34
CA LYS A 204 15.72 -13.50 -0.40
C LYS A 204 17.18 -13.27 -0.76
N LEU A 205 17.50 -13.22 -2.05
CA LEU A 205 18.84 -12.88 -2.54
C LEU A 205 19.23 -11.44 -2.19
N TRP A 206 18.41 -10.44 -2.54
CA TRP A 206 18.75 -9.03 -2.30
C TRP A 206 18.72 -8.65 -0.82
N MET A 207 17.74 -9.12 -0.05
CA MET A 207 17.71 -8.89 1.41
C MET A 207 18.97 -9.46 2.09
N ARG A 208 19.44 -10.65 1.66
CA ARG A 208 20.71 -11.22 2.14
C ARG A 208 21.92 -10.41 1.64
N TRP A 209 21.92 -9.96 0.39
CA TRP A 209 23.02 -9.19 -0.20
C TRP A 209 23.21 -7.83 0.49
N PHE A 210 22.11 -7.13 0.81
CA PHE A 210 22.12 -5.89 1.60
C PHE A 210 22.25 -6.11 3.12
N GLY A 211 22.24 -7.36 3.61
CA GLY A 211 22.36 -7.67 5.04
C GLY A 211 21.14 -7.26 5.88
N LYS A 212 19.95 -7.26 5.30
CA LYS A 212 18.72 -6.78 5.94
C LYS A 212 17.80 -7.94 6.34
N LYS A 213 17.14 -7.78 7.48
CA LYS A 213 16.20 -8.77 8.01
C LYS A 213 14.78 -8.55 7.48
N TYR A 214 14.01 -9.63 7.45
CA TYR A 214 12.57 -9.67 7.20
C TYR A 214 11.94 -10.73 8.13
N GLY A 215 10.65 -10.60 8.44
CA GLY A 215 9.87 -11.60 9.15
C GLY A 215 9.45 -12.76 8.26
N ASP A 216 8.90 -13.82 8.85
CA ASP A 216 8.46 -15.01 8.11
C ASP A 216 7.32 -14.68 7.12
N TYR A 217 7.37 -15.27 5.93
CA TYR A 217 6.29 -15.14 4.95
C TYR A 217 6.14 -16.36 4.04
N GLU A 218 4.92 -16.55 3.52
CA GLU A 218 4.57 -17.58 2.54
C GLU A 218 3.75 -16.93 1.41
N LEU A 219 4.12 -17.22 0.15
CA LEU A 219 3.33 -16.86 -1.03
C LEU A 219 2.72 -18.15 -1.59
N ILE A 220 1.39 -18.19 -1.62
CA ILE A 220 0.60 -19.41 -1.82
C ILE A 220 -0.18 -19.28 -3.13
N LYS A 221 -0.09 -20.30 -3.97
CA LYS A 221 -1.00 -20.49 -5.09
C LYS A 221 -2.29 -21.15 -4.58
N GLY A 222 -3.42 -20.48 -4.66
CA GLY A 222 -4.69 -21.02 -4.20
C GLY A 222 -5.85 -20.01 -4.26
N ASP A 223 -7.07 -20.52 -4.08
CA ASP A 223 -8.27 -19.68 -4.04
C ASP A 223 -8.57 -19.28 -2.59
N PHE A 224 -8.50 -18.00 -2.27
CA PHE A 224 -8.79 -17.50 -0.91
C PHE A 224 -10.25 -17.73 -0.46
N LEU A 225 -11.15 -18.11 -1.37
CA LEU A 225 -12.52 -18.52 -1.05
C LEU A 225 -12.63 -20.03 -0.75
N ALA A 226 -11.60 -20.83 -1.02
CA ALA A 226 -11.61 -22.27 -0.72
C ALA A 226 -11.42 -22.55 0.78
N ASP A 227 -12.07 -23.59 1.29
CA ASP A 227 -12.03 -23.91 2.73
C ASP A 227 -10.63 -24.33 3.23
N GLU A 228 -9.74 -24.80 2.34
CA GLU A 228 -8.33 -25.08 2.64
C GLU A 228 -7.54 -23.87 3.16
N HIS A 229 -8.03 -22.65 2.92
CA HIS A 229 -7.42 -21.41 3.39
C HIS A 229 -8.22 -20.74 4.51
N ARG A 230 -9.40 -21.27 4.87
CA ARG A 230 -10.27 -20.70 5.91
C ARG A 230 -9.55 -20.54 7.24
N GLU A 231 -8.78 -21.54 7.68
CA GLU A 231 -8.04 -21.48 8.95
C GLU A 231 -6.97 -20.39 8.95
N LYS A 232 -6.18 -20.28 7.86
CA LYS A 232 -5.19 -19.19 7.70
C LYS A 232 -5.87 -17.82 7.79
N ILE A 233 -6.99 -17.63 7.09
CA ILE A 233 -7.75 -16.37 7.09
C ILE A 233 -8.37 -16.08 8.47
N THR A 234 -9.00 -17.04 9.16
CA THR A 234 -9.60 -16.81 10.49
C THR A 234 -8.57 -16.63 11.59
N SER A 235 -7.32 -17.08 11.38
CA SER A 235 -6.19 -16.79 12.26
C SER A 235 -5.61 -15.36 12.12
N ALA A 236 -5.95 -14.65 11.04
CA ALA A 236 -5.42 -13.32 10.75
C ALA A 236 -5.88 -12.27 11.75
N THR A 237 -4.96 -11.39 12.15
CA THR A 237 -5.28 -10.17 12.93
C THR A 237 -5.31 -8.93 12.04
N ILE A 238 -4.68 -9.01 10.86
CA ILE A 238 -4.68 -7.98 9.82
C ILE A 238 -4.92 -8.67 8.48
N VAL A 239 -5.95 -8.24 7.74
CA VAL A 239 -6.24 -8.67 6.37
C VAL A 239 -6.10 -7.47 5.44
N PHE A 240 -5.39 -7.65 4.32
CA PHE A 240 -5.40 -6.73 3.19
C PHE A 240 -6.12 -7.38 2.01
N VAL A 241 -6.92 -6.61 1.27
CA VAL A 241 -7.59 -7.08 0.05
C VAL A 241 -7.84 -5.91 -0.91
N ASN A 242 -7.21 -5.93 -2.08
CA ASN A 242 -7.48 -4.94 -3.13
C ASN A 242 -8.75 -5.31 -3.93
N ASN A 243 -9.91 -5.27 -3.28
CA ASN A 243 -11.17 -5.72 -3.87
C ASN A 243 -11.77 -4.78 -4.93
N PHE A 244 -11.08 -3.72 -5.38
CA PHE A 244 -11.62 -2.67 -6.26
C PHE A 244 -12.43 -3.21 -7.44
N ALA A 245 -11.88 -4.19 -8.16
CA ALA A 245 -12.50 -4.79 -9.33
C ALA A 245 -13.33 -6.06 -9.03
N PHE A 246 -13.35 -6.55 -7.78
CA PHE A 246 -14.08 -7.76 -7.43
C PHE A 246 -15.60 -7.56 -7.59
N GLY A 247 -16.26 -8.57 -8.17
CA GLY A 247 -17.71 -8.60 -8.29
C GLY A 247 -18.43 -8.79 -6.95
N PRO A 248 -19.73 -8.42 -6.85
CA PRO A 248 -20.49 -8.44 -5.59
C PRO A 248 -20.63 -9.83 -4.96
N ASN A 249 -20.51 -10.91 -5.74
CA ASN A 249 -20.51 -12.29 -5.21
C ASN A 249 -19.24 -12.57 -4.38
N VAL A 250 -18.07 -12.14 -4.84
CA VAL A 250 -16.80 -12.29 -4.09
C VAL A 250 -16.81 -11.39 -2.87
N ASP A 251 -17.27 -10.14 -3.00
CA ASP A 251 -17.45 -9.24 -1.84
C ASP A 251 -18.47 -9.80 -0.82
N HIS A 252 -19.44 -10.62 -1.23
CA HIS A 252 -20.37 -11.29 -0.30
C HIS A 252 -19.70 -12.43 0.45
N GLN A 253 -19.03 -13.35 -0.25
CA GLN A 253 -18.32 -14.48 0.37
C GLN A 253 -17.18 -14.00 1.29
N LEU A 254 -16.47 -12.93 0.91
CA LEU A 254 -15.48 -12.29 1.78
C LEU A 254 -16.11 -11.81 3.10
N LYS A 255 -17.32 -11.22 3.08
CA LYS A 255 -18.03 -10.82 4.32
C LYS A 255 -18.36 -12.02 5.19
N GLU A 256 -18.73 -13.16 4.62
CA GLU A 256 -18.96 -14.40 5.38
C GLU A 256 -17.66 -14.88 6.04
N ARG A 257 -16.53 -14.89 5.32
CA ARG A 257 -15.20 -15.21 5.90
C ARG A 257 -14.80 -14.21 6.99
N PHE A 258 -15.10 -12.92 6.82
CA PHE A 258 -14.80 -11.88 7.82
C PHE A 258 -15.69 -11.94 9.06
N ALA A 259 -16.88 -12.56 8.98
CA ALA A 259 -17.73 -12.79 10.14
C ALA A 259 -17.12 -13.77 11.16
N ASP A 260 -16.19 -14.63 10.72
CA ASP A 260 -15.45 -15.57 11.56
C ASP A 260 -14.20 -14.94 12.22
N LEU A 261 -13.78 -13.73 11.81
CA LEU A 261 -12.58 -13.07 12.36
C LEU A 261 -12.77 -12.69 13.84
N ARG A 262 -11.68 -12.75 14.60
CA ARG A 262 -11.68 -12.40 16.04
C ARG A 262 -11.97 -10.91 16.24
N ASP A 263 -12.56 -10.55 17.38
CA ASP A 263 -12.72 -9.13 17.75
C ASP A 263 -11.34 -8.45 17.84
N GLY A 264 -11.26 -7.20 17.36
CA GLY A 264 -10.02 -6.46 17.19
C GLY A 264 -9.26 -6.75 15.88
N ALA A 265 -9.66 -7.75 15.09
CA ALA A 265 -9.08 -7.96 13.75
C ALA A 265 -9.34 -6.75 12.84
N ARG A 266 -8.37 -6.43 11.99
CA ARG A 266 -8.34 -5.23 11.14
C ARG A 266 -8.36 -5.65 9.67
N ILE A 267 -9.22 -5.05 8.85
CA ILE A 267 -9.33 -5.35 7.41
C ILE A 267 -9.12 -4.06 6.63
N VAL A 268 -8.12 -4.02 5.77
CA VAL A 268 -7.83 -2.87 4.89
C VAL A 268 -8.17 -3.24 3.45
N SER A 269 -9.02 -2.43 2.82
CA SER A 269 -9.49 -2.70 1.46
C SER A 269 -9.74 -1.44 0.63
N SER A 270 -9.75 -1.57 -0.69
CA SER A 270 -9.95 -0.47 -1.64
C SER A 270 -11.43 -0.14 -1.90
N LYS A 271 -12.36 -1.02 -1.53
CA LYS A 271 -13.79 -0.70 -1.33
C LYS A 271 -14.24 -1.09 0.07
N SER A 272 -15.09 -0.28 0.68
CA SER A 272 -15.70 -0.60 1.96
C SER A 272 -16.68 -1.77 1.88
N PHE A 273 -16.65 -2.67 2.88
CA PHE A 273 -17.60 -3.78 3.00
C PHE A 273 -18.94 -3.38 3.63
N CYS A 274 -19.00 -2.22 4.31
CA CYS A 274 -20.24 -1.64 4.86
C CYS A 274 -20.27 -0.09 4.81
N PRO A 275 -21.44 0.57 4.88
CA PRO A 275 -21.52 2.03 4.89
C PRO A 275 -20.77 2.67 6.08
N LEU A 276 -20.04 3.76 5.85
CA LEU A 276 -19.29 4.46 6.92
C LEU A 276 -20.19 4.96 8.07
N ASN A 277 -21.42 5.31 7.75
CA ASN A 277 -22.44 5.78 8.69
C ASN A 277 -23.46 4.67 9.07
N PHE A 278 -23.09 3.39 8.97
CA PHE A 278 -24.00 2.26 9.20
C PHE A 278 -24.65 2.30 10.59
N ARG A 279 -26.00 2.21 10.60
CA ARG A 279 -26.83 2.15 11.81
C ARG A 279 -27.51 0.80 11.91
N ILE A 280 -27.42 0.18 13.09
CA ILE A 280 -28.10 -1.08 13.41
C ILE A 280 -29.61 -0.81 13.61
N THR A 281 -30.43 -1.66 13.00
CA THR A 281 -31.89 -1.71 13.04
C THR A 281 -32.35 -3.17 13.00
N ASP A 282 -33.59 -3.47 13.35
CA ASP A 282 -34.10 -4.85 13.34
C ASP A 282 -34.07 -5.51 11.95
N ARG A 283 -34.01 -4.71 10.87
CA ARG A 283 -34.00 -5.19 9.48
C ARG A 283 -32.63 -5.58 8.95
N ASN A 284 -31.54 -5.14 9.58
CA ASN A 284 -30.17 -5.35 9.10
C ASN A 284 -29.29 -6.03 10.16
N LEU A 285 -29.88 -6.83 11.05
CA LEU A 285 -29.17 -7.56 12.11
C LEU A 285 -28.20 -8.63 11.60
N SER A 286 -28.40 -9.12 10.37
CA SER A 286 -27.51 -10.07 9.69
C SER A 286 -26.35 -9.40 8.94
N ASP A 287 -26.36 -8.08 8.78
CA ASP A 287 -25.34 -7.38 7.99
C ASP A 287 -24.00 -7.33 8.73
N ILE A 288 -22.90 -7.54 8.00
CA ILE A 288 -21.54 -7.49 8.56
C ILE A 288 -21.24 -6.18 9.31
N GLY A 289 -21.84 -5.06 8.88
CA GLY A 289 -21.70 -3.74 9.51
C GLY A 289 -22.22 -3.66 10.95
N THR A 290 -22.96 -4.67 11.43
CA THR A 290 -23.38 -4.80 12.83
C THR A 290 -22.22 -5.14 13.77
N ILE A 291 -21.18 -5.82 13.26
CA ILE A 291 -20.03 -6.32 14.05
C ILE A 291 -18.70 -5.67 13.67
N MET A 292 -18.70 -4.59 12.87
CA MET A 292 -17.48 -3.85 12.55
C MET A 292 -17.68 -2.34 12.57
N HIS A 293 -16.63 -1.60 12.92
CA HIS A 293 -16.48 -0.19 12.58
C HIS A 293 -15.73 -0.07 11.26
N VAL A 294 -15.93 1.03 10.56
CA VAL A 294 -15.22 1.34 9.32
C VAL A 294 -14.88 2.83 9.27
N SER A 295 -13.68 3.13 8.79
CA SER A 295 -13.18 4.48 8.56
C SER A 295 -12.40 4.53 7.25
N GLU A 296 -12.60 5.59 6.48
CA GLU A 296 -11.72 5.93 5.36
C GLU A 296 -10.34 6.34 5.89
N MET A 297 -9.29 5.74 5.34
CA MET A 297 -7.90 6.09 5.62
C MET A 297 -7.58 7.37 4.84
N SER A 298 -6.92 8.33 5.50
CA SER A 298 -6.61 9.63 4.88
C SER A 298 -5.89 9.47 3.54
N PRO A 299 -6.31 10.14 2.45
CA PRO A 299 -5.62 10.01 1.17
C PRO A 299 -4.15 10.45 1.26
N LEU A 300 -3.26 9.71 0.60
CA LEU A 300 -1.89 10.18 0.33
C LEU A 300 -1.93 11.44 -0.52
N ARG A 301 -1.23 12.50 -0.08
CA ARG A 301 -1.02 13.71 -0.91
C ARG A 301 -0.21 13.31 -2.14
N GLY A 302 -0.85 13.34 -3.32
CA GLY A 302 -0.21 13.07 -4.60
C GLY A 302 -0.40 11.65 -5.18
N SER A 303 -1.10 10.73 -4.49
CA SER A 303 -1.42 9.42 -5.06
C SER A 303 -2.71 9.46 -5.88
N VAL A 304 -2.56 9.59 -7.21
CA VAL A 304 -3.66 9.44 -8.17
C VAL A 304 -3.80 7.99 -8.64
N SER A 305 -5.03 7.54 -8.81
CA SER A 305 -5.38 6.27 -9.45
C SER A 305 -5.09 6.30 -10.95
N TRP A 306 -5.21 5.15 -11.60
CA TRP A 306 -5.34 5.07 -13.07
C TRP A 306 -6.60 5.80 -13.62
N THR A 307 -7.53 6.23 -12.76
CA THR A 307 -8.70 7.06 -13.09
C THR A 307 -8.51 8.54 -12.73
N GLY A 308 -7.30 8.98 -12.34
CA GLY A 308 -7.01 10.37 -11.97
C GLY A 308 -7.63 10.84 -10.65
N LYS A 309 -8.22 9.94 -9.85
CA LYS A 309 -8.85 10.24 -8.56
C LYS A 309 -7.96 9.75 -7.40
N PRO A 310 -8.01 10.37 -6.22
CA PRO A 310 -7.38 9.79 -5.04
C PRO A 310 -7.93 8.38 -4.79
N VAL A 311 -7.05 7.38 -4.59
CA VAL A 311 -7.50 6.03 -4.18
C VAL A 311 -7.70 6.03 -2.67
N SER A 312 -8.95 6.06 -2.24
CA SER A 312 -9.31 5.85 -0.85
C SER A 312 -9.20 4.37 -0.47
N TYR A 313 -8.63 4.10 0.70
CA TYR A 313 -8.65 2.79 1.34
C TYR A 313 -9.47 2.86 2.63
N TYR A 314 -10.04 1.74 3.04
CA TYR A 314 -10.97 1.64 4.15
C TYR A 314 -10.44 0.67 5.19
N LEU A 315 -10.23 1.16 6.41
CA LEU A 315 -9.91 0.35 7.57
C LEU A 315 -11.21 -0.06 8.25
N HIS A 316 -11.41 -1.37 8.39
CA HIS A 316 -12.48 -1.98 9.16
C HIS A 316 -11.90 -2.61 10.41
N ILE A 317 -12.61 -2.55 11.53
CA ILE A 317 -12.21 -3.17 12.80
C ILE A 317 -13.38 -3.98 13.32
N ILE A 318 -13.17 -5.28 13.57
CA ILE A 318 -14.19 -6.15 14.14
C ILE A 318 -14.44 -5.77 15.61
N ASP A 319 -15.69 -5.41 15.93
CA ASP A 319 -16.21 -5.08 17.26
C ASP A 319 -17.64 -5.59 17.42
N ARG A 320 -17.81 -6.82 17.90
CA ARG A 320 -19.14 -7.40 18.21
C ARG A 320 -19.88 -6.66 19.33
N THR A 321 -19.19 -5.90 20.19
CA THR A 321 -19.85 -5.11 21.26
C THR A 321 -20.77 -4.02 20.69
N LYS A 322 -20.60 -3.64 19.41
CA LYS A 322 -21.52 -2.75 18.67
C LYS A 322 -22.94 -3.34 18.60
N LEU A 323 -23.07 -4.65 18.36
CA LEU A 323 -24.33 -5.38 18.33
C LEU A 323 -24.88 -5.67 19.74
N GLU A 324 -24.01 -5.99 20.70
CA GLU A 324 -24.41 -6.17 22.11
C GLU A 324 -25.06 -4.91 22.69
N ARG A 325 -24.45 -3.73 22.48
CA ARG A 325 -24.99 -2.43 22.90
C ARG A 325 -26.34 -2.12 22.24
N TYR A 326 -26.65 -2.70 21.07
CA TYR A 326 -27.96 -2.55 20.45
C TYR A 326 -29.02 -3.37 21.21
N PHE A 327 -28.78 -4.64 21.48
CA PHE A 327 -29.70 -5.48 22.25
C PHE A 327 -29.87 -5.04 23.71
N GLN A 328 -28.82 -4.49 24.34
CA GLN A 328 -28.92 -3.88 25.68
C GLN A 328 -29.91 -2.71 25.68
N ARG A 329 -29.84 -1.81 24.69
CA ARG A 329 -30.77 -0.66 24.56
C ARG A 329 -32.22 -1.09 24.28
N LEU A 330 -32.44 -2.15 23.52
CA LEU A 330 -33.76 -2.75 23.32
C LEU A 330 -34.35 -3.26 24.66
N LYS A 331 -33.56 -4.00 25.45
CA LYS A 331 -34.00 -4.49 26.77
C LYS A 331 -34.37 -3.34 27.71
N THR A 332 -33.54 -2.29 27.82
CA THR A 332 -33.80 -1.14 28.69
C THR A 332 -35.11 -0.42 28.33
N LYS A 333 -35.37 -0.19 27.04
CA LYS A 333 -36.63 0.42 26.57
C LYS A 333 -37.86 -0.48 26.81
N GLY A 334 -37.68 -1.81 26.72
CA GLY A 334 -38.73 -2.77 27.05
C GLY A 334 -39.13 -2.74 28.53
N THR A 335 -38.17 -2.53 29.43
CA THR A 335 -38.45 -2.42 30.88
C THR A 335 -39.11 -1.12 31.29
N GLU A 336 -38.80 0.02 30.65
CA GLU A 336 -39.46 1.30 30.95
C GLU A 336 -40.96 1.26 30.62
N ASN A 337 -41.34 0.61 29.52
CA ASN A 337 -42.75 0.46 29.11
C ASN A 337 -43.54 -0.57 29.93
N HIS A 338 -42.91 -1.36 30.80
CA HIS A 338 -43.59 -2.38 31.61
C HIS A 338 -43.82 -1.99 33.08
N ASN A 339 -43.33 -0.82 33.52
CA ASN A 339 -43.44 -0.40 34.92
C ASN A 339 -44.66 0.51 35.21
N ASP A 340 -45.54 0.74 34.24
CA ASP A 340 -46.79 1.52 34.38
C ASP A 340 -48.01 0.64 34.76
N GLY A 341 -47.76 -0.46 35.45
CA GLY A 341 -48.76 -1.46 35.85
C GLY A 341 -48.64 -1.84 37.32
N THR A 342 -49.54 -1.32 38.15
CA THR A 342 -49.76 -1.66 39.60
C THR A 342 -48.55 -1.46 40.53
N SER A 343 -48.51 -0.55 41.51
CA SER A 343 -49.56 -0.23 42.49
C SER A 343 -49.03 0.71 43.61
N GLY A 344 -49.92 1.42 44.31
CA GLY A 344 -49.70 1.81 45.72
C GLY A 344 -49.60 3.30 46.08
N GLY A 345 -50.55 3.78 46.90
CA GLY A 345 -50.20 4.68 48.03
C GLY A 345 -50.19 6.20 47.82
N GLY A 346 -51.27 6.80 47.32
CA GLY A 346 -51.44 8.26 47.39
C GLY A 346 -51.70 8.77 48.81
N SER A 347 -50.70 9.32 49.50
CA SER A 347 -50.86 10.11 50.73
C SER A 347 -49.67 11.06 50.91
N GLY A 348 -49.86 12.36 50.63
CA GLY A 348 -48.76 13.32 50.63
C GLY A 348 -49.13 14.77 50.28
N SER A 349 -49.61 15.50 51.29
CA SER A 349 -49.42 16.94 51.56
C SER A 349 -49.26 17.98 50.42
N HIS A 350 -50.10 19.02 50.54
CA HIS A 350 -50.03 20.38 49.98
C HIS A 350 -48.67 21.12 49.91
N SER A 351 -48.72 22.23 49.13
CA SER A 351 -47.89 23.46 49.14
C SER A 351 -46.65 23.49 48.22
N THR A 352 -46.28 24.57 47.51
CA THR A 352 -46.89 25.93 47.40
C THR A 352 -46.61 26.58 46.04
N ARG A 353 -47.44 27.55 45.63
CA ARG A 353 -47.21 28.45 44.48
C ARG A 353 -46.05 29.44 44.75
N SER A 354 -45.32 29.83 43.70
CA SER A 354 -44.89 31.23 43.54
C SER A 354 -44.74 31.64 42.07
N SER A 355 -45.76 32.33 41.56
CA SER A 355 -45.70 33.07 40.30
C SER A 355 -45.22 34.51 40.54
N ARG A 356 -44.31 35.04 39.70
CA ARG A 356 -44.16 36.50 39.50
C ARG A 356 -43.66 36.81 38.09
N SER A 357 -44.30 37.78 37.46
CA SER A 357 -44.02 38.26 36.11
C SER A 357 -43.79 39.79 36.12
N ARG A 358 -42.98 40.26 35.16
CA ARG A 358 -42.95 41.57 34.44
C ARG A 358 -41.61 41.61 33.68
N LYS A 359 -41.58 41.82 32.35
CA LYS A 359 -41.77 43.08 31.59
C LYS A 359 -40.79 44.18 32.03
N ASP A 360 -40.12 44.91 31.12
CA ASP A 360 -40.48 45.27 29.73
C ASP A 360 -39.26 45.58 28.82
N GLN A 361 -39.48 45.50 27.49
CA GLN A 361 -38.99 46.34 26.34
C GLN A 361 -37.51 46.82 26.24
N SER A 362 -36.91 47.13 25.08
CA SER A 362 -37.35 47.41 23.69
C SER A 362 -36.27 46.95 22.66
N ASN A 363 -36.56 46.22 21.57
CA ASN A 363 -37.19 46.62 20.29
C ASN A 363 -36.31 47.49 19.35
N HIS A 364 -35.86 46.96 18.19
CA HIS A 364 -35.95 47.63 16.87
C HIS A 364 -35.63 46.74 15.64
N HIS A 365 -35.88 47.27 14.44
CA HIS A 365 -36.17 46.59 13.17
C HIS A 365 -35.71 47.48 11.98
N HIS A 366 -35.52 47.05 10.73
CA HIS A 366 -35.91 45.77 10.10
C HIS A 366 -34.79 45.13 9.19
N PRO A 367 -34.70 45.15 7.82
CA PRO A 367 -33.95 44.09 7.08
C PRO A 367 -33.02 44.54 5.92
N LYS A 368 -32.33 43.56 5.29
CA LYS A 368 -31.85 43.45 3.87
C LYS A 368 -30.74 42.37 3.77
N GLN A 369 -30.48 41.68 2.66
CA GLN A 369 -31.16 41.53 1.36
C GLN A 369 -30.79 40.16 0.77
N ILE A 370 -31.65 39.58 -0.08
CA ILE A 370 -31.30 38.43 -0.94
C ILE A 370 -30.66 38.96 -2.22
N THR A 371 -29.56 38.34 -2.66
CA THR A 371 -29.03 38.44 -4.02
C THR A 371 -28.67 37.05 -4.51
N HIS A 372 -29.50 36.50 -5.39
CA HIS A 372 -29.02 35.59 -6.43
C HIS A 372 -28.18 36.41 -7.41
N ASP A 373 -27.14 35.80 -7.96
CA ASP A 373 -26.71 36.08 -9.33
C ASP A 373 -26.39 34.73 -10.00
N ASP A 374 -26.68 34.64 -11.28
CA ASP A 374 -26.68 33.43 -12.10
C ASP A 374 -26.12 33.77 -13.50
N SER A 375 -25.69 32.77 -14.27
CA SER A 375 -24.97 32.87 -15.56
C SER A 375 -23.48 33.25 -15.40
N THR A 376 -22.53 32.55 -16.02
CA THR A 376 -22.53 32.19 -17.45
C THR A 376 -22.16 30.73 -17.77
N SER A 377 -22.65 30.30 -18.93
CA SER A 377 -22.48 29.01 -19.57
C SER A 377 -21.19 28.87 -20.39
N GLU A 378 -21.06 27.71 -21.03
CA GLU A 378 -20.07 27.31 -22.07
C GLU A 378 -18.71 26.80 -21.55
N SER A 379 -18.19 25.67 -22.07
CA SER A 379 -18.79 24.65 -22.94
C SER A 379 -18.03 23.33 -22.81
N ASP A 380 -18.75 22.20 -22.86
CA ASP A 380 -18.11 20.88 -23.00
C ASP A 380 -17.39 20.81 -24.35
N THR A 381 -16.08 20.65 -24.31
CA THR A 381 -15.28 20.17 -25.44
C THR A 381 -14.35 19.07 -24.96
N ASP A 382 -14.69 17.83 -25.32
CA ASP A 382 -13.90 16.64 -25.03
C ASP A 382 -12.51 16.73 -25.69
N VAL A 383 -11.51 17.17 -24.94
CA VAL A 383 -10.11 16.97 -25.31
C VAL A 383 -9.66 15.61 -24.79
N VAL A 384 -9.94 14.57 -25.59
CA VAL A 384 -9.47 13.19 -25.36
C VAL A 384 -7.95 13.14 -25.48
N GLY A 385 -7.25 13.37 -24.36
CA GLY A 385 -5.81 13.21 -24.23
C GLY A 385 -5.39 11.72 -24.16
N PRO A 386 -4.23 11.30 -24.69
CA PRO A 386 -3.93 9.88 -24.90
C PRO A 386 -3.62 9.11 -23.60
N ALA A 387 -4.30 7.98 -23.40
CA ALA A 387 -4.23 7.19 -22.17
C ALA A 387 -3.21 6.03 -22.23
N THR A 388 -1.92 6.27 -21.90
CA THR A 388 -0.93 5.19 -21.70
C THR A 388 0.14 5.50 -20.65
N ARG A 389 0.83 4.43 -20.19
CA ARG A 389 1.89 4.30 -19.16
C ARG A 389 3.06 5.31 -19.19
N LYS A 390 3.17 6.16 -20.20
CA LYS A 390 4.35 7.00 -20.50
C LYS A 390 4.70 7.98 -19.37
N THR A 391 3.68 8.54 -18.72
CA THR A 391 3.82 9.55 -17.65
C THR A 391 4.53 9.03 -16.38
N TRP A 392 4.54 7.71 -16.15
CA TRP A 392 5.26 7.11 -15.01
C TRP A 392 6.78 7.17 -15.20
N SER A 393 7.25 6.85 -16.42
CA SER A 393 8.67 6.96 -16.79
C SER A 393 9.15 8.42 -16.81
N ASP A 394 8.31 9.34 -17.29
CA ASP A 394 8.66 10.75 -17.39
C ASP A 394 8.76 11.43 -16.01
N TRP A 395 7.94 11.02 -15.03
CA TRP A 395 8.01 11.57 -13.66
C TRP A 395 9.32 11.17 -12.93
N ASN A 396 9.76 9.90 -13.07
CA ASN A 396 11.04 9.45 -12.52
C ASN A 396 12.26 10.05 -13.25
N SER A 397 12.09 10.61 -14.45
CA SER A 397 13.20 11.12 -15.28
C SER A 397 13.52 12.62 -15.07
N GLY A 398 12.82 13.31 -14.15
CA GLY A 398 13.13 14.69 -13.77
C GLY A 398 13.03 15.75 -14.88
N LYS A 399 12.32 15.47 -15.97
CA LYS A 399 12.15 16.42 -17.08
C LYS A 399 10.95 17.33 -16.86
N GLU A 400 11.20 18.60 -16.57
CA GLU A 400 10.17 19.63 -16.65
C GLU A 400 9.61 19.72 -18.09
N CYS A 401 8.31 19.55 -18.23
CA CYS A 401 7.65 19.61 -19.53
C CYS A 401 7.49 21.07 -19.98
N LYS A 402 8.40 21.54 -20.85
CA LYS A 402 8.28 22.86 -21.48
C LYS A 402 7.08 22.87 -22.43
N THR A 403 6.06 23.65 -22.11
CA THR A 403 5.00 24.03 -23.05
C THR A 403 5.59 24.78 -24.23
N SER A 404 5.21 24.40 -25.46
CA SER A 404 5.54 25.11 -26.70
C SER A 404 4.26 25.40 -27.48
N PRO A 405 4.25 26.45 -28.34
CA PRO A 405 3.03 27.23 -28.58
C PRO A 405 2.11 26.65 -29.65
N SER A 406 0.85 27.07 -29.58
CA SER A 406 -0.22 26.80 -30.55
C SER A 406 0.08 27.39 -31.93
N GLU A 407 -0.11 26.60 -32.98
CA GLU A 407 -0.13 27.06 -34.37
C GLU A 407 -1.53 27.62 -34.70
N GLU A 408 -1.60 28.84 -35.24
CA GLU A 408 -2.84 29.44 -35.75
C GLU A 408 -3.13 28.92 -37.17
N GLU A 409 -4.39 28.55 -37.43
CA GLU A 409 -4.85 28.25 -38.79
C GLU A 409 -4.80 29.51 -39.68
N ASN A 410 -4.25 29.37 -40.89
CA ASN A 410 -4.32 30.44 -41.89
C ASN A 410 -5.10 29.96 -43.11
N ASN A 411 -6.38 30.33 -43.16
CA ASN A 411 -7.26 30.10 -44.30
C ASN A 411 -6.85 30.99 -45.49
N ASN A 412 -6.55 30.40 -46.65
CA ASN A 412 -7.05 30.85 -47.96
C ASN A 412 -6.61 29.92 -49.10
N SER A 413 -7.59 29.46 -49.89
CA SER A 413 -7.44 29.21 -51.33
C SER A 413 -7.69 30.55 -52.08
N PRO A 414 -7.42 30.70 -53.39
CA PRO A 414 -7.55 29.71 -54.47
C PRO A 414 -6.28 28.92 -54.78
#